data_AF-A0A6P0TPV9-F1
#
_entry.id   AF-A0A6P0TPV9-F1
#
_cell.length_a   1.000
_cell.length_b   1.000
_cell.length_c   1.000
_cell.angle_alpha   90.00
_cell.angle_beta   90.00
_cell.angle_gamma   90.00
#
_symmetry.space_group_name_H-M   'P 1'
#
loop_
_entity.id
_entity.type
_entity.pdbx_description
1 polymer ?
#
loop_
_entity_poly.entity_id
_entity_poly.type
_entity_poly.pdbx_seq_one_letter_code
_entity_poly.pdbx_strand_id
1 'polypeptide(L)'
;GVVVAYALNIPFAVGAFVFGFGSIIVIGYIKSNTRLKEDAVIGVIFTGFFAFGLVLQTKIPSSIDLFHILFGNVLGISDGDIVQTVIAGTITLAVILLRRRDLLLFCFDSNHAKAIGLNTQFMYYTLLSVLALTIVTALQTAGIILVIAMLVTPGSIAYLLSDRFDRMLIISVISSVFSCVMGTYLSYHLDISTGGSIVVLLTFLFLVTIVVAPKYGILVQHRGRYSQAVLNEAKGTDNF
;
A
#
# COMPACT_ATOMS: atom_id res chain seq x y z
N GLY A 1 16.67 -0.05 -9.27
CA GLY A 1 15.69 0.61 -10.15
C GLY A 1 16.16 1.98 -10.56
N VAL A 2 15.74 3.02 -9.83
CA VAL A 2 15.97 4.44 -10.18
C VAL A 2 17.45 4.78 -10.34
N VAL A 3 18.31 4.36 -9.39
CA VAL A 3 19.77 4.57 -9.45
C VAL A 3 20.40 3.95 -10.70
N VAL A 4 19.92 2.77 -11.12
CA VAL A 4 20.40 2.07 -12.32
C VAL A 4 19.92 2.79 -13.59
N ALA A 5 18.67 3.27 -13.62
CA ALA A 5 18.17 4.07 -14.73
C ALA A 5 18.96 5.38 -14.89
N TYR A 6 19.34 6.03 -13.80
CA TYR A 6 20.21 7.20 -13.85
C TYR A 6 21.58 6.86 -14.44
N ALA A 7 22.21 5.77 -14.00
CA ALA A 7 23.49 5.33 -14.54
C ALA A 7 23.44 5.05 -16.06
N LEU A 8 22.28 4.63 -16.56
CA LEU A 8 22.04 4.32 -17.98
C LEU A 8 21.43 5.49 -18.77
N ASN A 9 21.18 6.66 -18.16
CA ASN A 9 20.47 7.81 -18.78
C ASN A 9 19.08 7.47 -19.35
N ILE A 10 18.35 6.57 -18.70
CA ILE A 10 16.99 6.15 -19.08
C ILE A 10 15.98 6.85 -18.14
N PRO A 11 14.74 7.15 -18.58
CA PRO A 11 13.71 7.70 -17.68
C PRO A 11 13.56 6.89 -16.39
N PHE A 12 13.53 7.57 -15.23
CA PHE A 12 13.48 6.93 -13.91
C PHE A 12 12.30 5.97 -13.75
N ALA A 13 11.16 6.32 -14.34
CA ALA A 13 9.96 5.50 -14.34
C ALA A 13 10.20 4.10 -14.94
N VAL A 14 11.00 4.00 -16.00
CA VAL A 14 11.30 2.71 -16.66
C VAL A 14 12.17 1.84 -15.75
N GLY A 15 13.22 2.42 -15.16
CA GLY A 15 14.08 1.68 -14.22
C GLY A 15 13.35 1.26 -12.95
N ALA A 16 12.45 2.09 -12.44
CA ALA A 16 11.59 1.76 -11.31
C ALA A 16 10.61 0.63 -11.66
N PHE A 17 9.95 0.71 -12.82
CA PHE A 17 9.01 -0.29 -13.28
C PHE A 17 9.65 -1.66 -13.49
N VAL A 18 10.79 -1.72 -14.20
CA VAL A 18 11.48 -2.99 -14.49
C VAL A 18 11.97 -3.66 -13.21
N PHE A 19 12.61 -2.91 -12.30
CA PHE A 19 13.06 -3.48 -11.02
C PHE A 19 11.91 -3.81 -10.07
N GLY A 20 10.84 -3.01 -10.06
CA GLY A 20 9.65 -3.29 -9.25
C GLY A 20 8.95 -4.56 -9.72
N PHE A 21 8.72 -4.68 -11.02
CA PHE A 21 8.16 -5.89 -11.64
C PHE A 21 9.04 -7.11 -11.42
N GLY A 22 10.36 -6.96 -11.60
CA GLY A 22 11.34 -8.01 -11.28
C GLY A 22 11.29 -8.44 -9.82
N SER A 23 11.15 -7.50 -8.89
CA SER A 23 11.03 -7.79 -7.45
C SER A 23 9.78 -8.61 -7.15
N ILE A 24 8.65 -8.30 -7.79
CA ILE A 24 7.41 -9.05 -7.64
C ILE A 24 7.56 -10.48 -8.15
N ILE A 25 8.23 -10.67 -9.30
CA ILE A 25 8.51 -12.02 -9.84
C ILE A 25 9.34 -12.82 -8.84
N VAL A 26 10.39 -12.22 -8.28
CA VAL A 26 11.25 -12.86 -7.27
C VAL A 26 10.46 -13.22 -6.02
N ILE A 27 9.61 -12.32 -5.51
CA ILE A 27 8.72 -12.59 -4.37
C ILE A 27 7.79 -13.76 -4.68
N GLY A 28 7.14 -13.75 -5.86
CA GLY A 28 6.24 -14.82 -6.30
C GLY A 28 6.93 -16.18 -6.41
N TYR A 29 8.16 -16.19 -6.95
CA TYR A 29 8.97 -17.40 -7.08
C TYR A 29 9.42 -17.96 -5.73
N ILE A 30 9.89 -17.11 -4.82
CA ILE A 30 10.31 -17.54 -3.47
C ILE A 30 9.11 -18.06 -2.69
N LYS A 31 7.96 -17.39 -2.79
CA LYS A 31 6.70 -17.83 -2.20
C LYS A 31 6.28 -19.21 -2.73
N SER A 32 6.38 -19.47 -4.04
CA SER A 32 5.96 -20.76 -4.61
C SER A 32 6.90 -21.91 -4.22
N ASN A 33 8.19 -21.61 -4.03
CA ASN A 33 9.20 -22.63 -3.72
C ASN A 33 9.51 -22.80 -2.22
N THR A 34 9.01 -21.93 -1.35
CA THR A 34 9.37 -21.93 0.08
C THR A 34 8.12 -21.87 0.97
N ARG A 35 8.21 -22.43 2.19
CA ARG A 35 7.15 -22.36 3.22
C ARG A 35 7.17 -21.07 4.06
N LEU A 36 7.85 -20.03 3.60
CA LEU A 36 7.93 -18.75 4.32
C LEU A 36 6.60 -18.01 4.25
N LYS A 37 6.25 -17.29 5.31
CA LYS A 37 5.08 -16.39 5.32
C LYS A 37 5.28 -15.27 4.29
N GLU A 38 4.22 -14.90 3.60
CA GLU A 38 4.25 -13.86 2.55
C GLU A 38 4.86 -12.55 3.06
N ASP A 39 4.44 -12.11 4.25
CA ASP A 39 4.93 -10.88 4.89
C ASP A 39 6.45 -10.90 5.10
N ALA A 40 7.01 -12.06 5.44
CA ALA A 40 8.44 -12.21 5.66
C ALA A 40 9.22 -12.16 4.34
N VAL A 41 8.70 -12.79 3.28
CA VAL A 41 9.33 -12.77 1.95
C VAL A 41 9.31 -11.35 1.38
N ILE A 42 8.16 -10.67 1.45
CA ILE A 42 8.01 -9.29 0.99
C ILE A 42 8.98 -8.39 1.75
N GLY A 43 9.05 -8.50 3.08
CA GLY A 43 9.96 -7.72 3.92
C GLY A 43 11.43 -7.91 3.53
N VAL A 44 11.90 -9.15 3.46
CA VAL A 44 13.31 -9.45 3.16
C VAL A 44 13.71 -9.00 1.75
N ILE A 45 12.87 -9.24 0.75
CA ILE A 45 13.17 -8.85 -0.63
C ILE A 45 13.14 -7.32 -0.79
N PHE A 46 12.17 -6.65 -0.15
CA PHE A 46 12.10 -5.19 -0.14
C PHE A 46 13.34 -4.58 0.50
N THR A 47 13.70 -5.00 1.72
CA THR A 47 14.88 -4.47 2.42
C THR A 47 16.18 -4.80 1.68
N GLY A 48 16.26 -5.99 1.08
CA GLY A 48 17.41 -6.42 0.28
C GLY A 48 17.64 -5.56 -0.96
N PHE A 49 16.61 -5.39 -1.80
CA PHE A 49 16.71 -4.54 -2.99
C PHE A 49 16.92 -3.07 -2.63
N PHE A 50 16.32 -2.60 -1.54
CA PHE A 50 16.51 -1.24 -1.05
C PHE A 50 17.96 -1.00 -0.60
N ALA A 51 18.51 -1.87 0.24
CA ALA A 51 19.91 -1.81 0.66
C ALA A 51 20.88 -1.90 -0.54
N PHE A 52 20.60 -2.78 -1.50
CA PHE A 52 21.36 -2.87 -2.74
C PHE A 52 21.34 -1.55 -3.54
N GLY A 53 20.18 -0.90 -3.62
CA GLY A 53 20.04 0.42 -4.23
C GLY A 53 20.88 1.50 -3.55
N LEU A 54 20.91 1.53 -2.20
CA LEU A 54 21.72 2.46 -1.42
C LEU A 54 23.22 2.25 -1.63
N VAL A 55 23.66 0.99 -1.73
CA VAL A 55 25.08 0.67 -2.02
C VAL A 55 25.47 1.13 -3.41
N LEU A 56 24.63 0.91 -4.43
CA LEU A 56 24.88 1.40 -5.78
C LEU A 56 24.99 2.92 -5.82
N GLN A 57 24.10 3.62 -5.11
CA GLN A 57 24.11 5.07 -5.03
C GLN A 57 25.43 5.59 -4.44
N THR A 58 25.98 4.92 -3.44
CA THR A 58 27.23 5.34 -2.80
C THR A 58 28.43 5.22 -3.75
N LYS A 59 28.37 4.32 -4.74
CA LYS A 59 29.46 4.03 -5.69
C LYS A 59 29.38 4.84 -6.97
N ILE A 60 28.20 5.31 -7.35
CA ILE A 60 27.98 6.11 -8.56
C ILE A 60 27.85 7.56 -8.09
N PRO A 61 28.76 8.48 -8.44
CA PRO A 61 28.61 9.89 -8.11
C PRO A 61 27.44 10.46 -8.92
N SER A 62 26.24 10.28 -8.40
CA SER A 62 25.01 10.76 -8.98
C SER A 62 24.61 12.05 -8.26
N SER A 63 24.37 13.10 -9.04
CA SER A 63 23.79 14.38 -8.58
C SER A 63 22.32 14.24 -8.15
N ILE A 64 21.86 13.00 -7.93
CA ILE A 64 20.52 12.69 -7.45
C ILE A 64 20.59 12.70 -5.93
N ASP A 65 19.93 13.68 -5.35
CA ASP A 65 19.72 13.74 -3.92
C ASP A 65 18.73 12.63 -3.52
N LEU A 66 19.24 11.49 -3.04
CA LEU A 66 18.39 10.38 -2.62
C LEU A 66 17.40 10.79 -1.54
N PHE A 67 17.76 11.77 -0.72
CA PHE A 67 16.86 12.35 0.27
C PHE A 67 15.59 12.90 -0.39
N HIS A 68 15.72 13.56 -1.55
CA HIS A 68 14.56 14.06 -2.26
C HIS A 68 13.68 12.94 -2.85
N ILE A 69 14.26 11.79 -3.23
CA ILE A 69 13.49 10.63 -3.72
C ILE A 69 12.88 9.81 -2.56
N LEU A 70 13.60 9.66 -1.45
CA LEU A 70 13.14 8.91 -0.28
C LEU A 70 12.02 9.64 0.46
N PHE A 71 12.24 10.93 0.70
CA PHE A 71 11.35 11.76 1.52
C PHE A 71 10.35 12.55 0.68
N GLY A 72 10.64 12.75 -0.60
CA GLY A 72 9.80 13.55 -1.49
C GLY A 72 9.84 15.03 -1.11
N ASN A 73 9.46 15.89 -2.06
CA ASN A 73 9.05 17.25 -1.75
C ASN A 73 7.68 17.50 -2.38
N VAL A 74 6.63 17.20 -1.63
CA VAL A 74 5.24 17.39 -2.08
C VAL A 74 4.97 18.86 -2.45
N LEU A 75 5.72 19.80 -1.87
CA LEU A 75 5.61 21.24 -2.13
C LEU A 75 6.41 21.70 -3.36
N GLY A 76 7.37 20.89 -3.85
CA GLY A 76 8.29 21.23 -4.94
C GLY A 76 8.02 20.48 -6.24
N ILE A 77 6.78 20.00 -6.44
CA ILE A 77 6.40 19.22 -7.62
C ILE A 77 6.36 20.16 -8.85
N SER A 78 6.99 19.73 -9.94
CA SER A 78 6.96 20.44 -11.23
C SER A 78 5.61 20.26 -11.93
N ASP A 79 5.17 21.26 -12.71
CA ASP A 79 3.93 21.19 -13.50
C ASP A 79 3.88 19.95 -14.42
N GLY A 80 5.04 19.54 -14.96
CA GLY A 80 5.14 18.33 -15.79
C GLY A 80 4.82 17.04 -15.01
N ASP A 81 5.28 16.94 -13.76
CA ASP A 81 5.03 15.78 -12.90
C ASP A 81 3.56 15.72 -12.43
N ILE A 82 2.94 16.89 -12.23
CA ILE A 82 1.50 16.99 -11.94
C ILE A 82 0.69 16.43 -13.10
N VAL A 83 0.94 16.89 -14.33
CA VAL A 83 0.22 16.43 -15.52
C VAL A 83 0.42 14.92 -15.72
N GLN A 84 1.64 14.42 -15.58
CA GLN A 84 1.93 12.99 -15.69
C GLN A 84 1.18 12.17 -14.63
N THR A 85 1.13 12.66 -13.39
CA THR A 85 0.41 12.01 -12.29
C THR A 85 -1.10 12.00 -12.53
N VAL A 86 -1.68 13.10 -13.04
CA VAL A 86 -3.10 13.18 -13.38
C VAL A 86 -3.45 12.22 -14.53
N ILE A 87 -2.63 12.16 -15.58
CA ILE A 87 -2.84 11.25 -16.70
C ILE A 87 -2.78 9.79 -16.23
N ALA A 88 -1.70 9.42 -15.53
CA ALA A 88 -1.53 8.07 -15.02
C ALA A 88 -2.64 7.68 -14.05
N GLY A 89 -2.98 8.58 -13.11
CA GLY A 89 -4.07 8.42 -12.16
C GLY A 89 -5.42 8.20 -12.83
N THR A 90 -5.73 8.98 -13.86
CA THR A 90 -6.97 8.85 -14.65
C THR A 90 -7.02 7.52 -15.38
N ILE A 91 -5.91 7.08 -16.00
CA ILE A 91 -5.81 5.78 -16.66
C ILE A 91 -6.04 4.65 -15.66
N THR A 92 -5.36 4.67 -14.50
CA THR A 92 -5.52 3.66 -13.46
C THR A 92 -6.95 3.63 -12.92
N LEU A 93 -7.56 4.79 -12.67
CA LEU A 93 -8.93 4.88 -12.20
C LEU A 93 -9.92 4.35 -13.25
N ALA A 94 -9.74 4.70 -14.52
CA ALA A 94 -10.58 4.22 -15.61
C ALA A 94 -10.51 2.70 -15.76
N VAL A 95 -9.30 2.11 -15.72
CA VAL A 95 -9.12 0.66 -15.79
C VAL A 95 -9.80 -0.04 -14.61
N ILE A 96 -9.63 0.47 -13.38
CA ILE A 96 -10.25 -0.09 -12.17
C ILE A 96 -11.78 0.00 -12.25
N LEU A 97 -12.34 1.13 -12.67
CA LEU A 97 -13.79 1.32 -12.77
C LEU A 97 -14.41 0.45 -13.85
N LEU A 98 -13.78 0.36 -15.04
CA LEU A 98 -14.26 -0.48 -16.14
C LEU A 98 -14.19 -1.98 -15.78
N ARG A 99 -13.15 -2.41 -15.08
CA ARG A 99 -12.95 -3.81 -14.66
C ARG A 99 -13.43 -4.10 -13.24
N ARG A 100 -14.18 -3.20 -12.61
CA ARG A 100 -14.58 -3.31 -11.19
C ARG A 100 -15.25 -4.64 -10.87
N ARG A 101 -16.18 -5.11 -11.72
CA ARG A 101 -16.91 -6.37 -11.48
C ARG A 101 -15.99 -7.59 -11.57
N ASP A 102 -15.14 -7.64 -12.60
CA ASP A 102 -14.20 -8.73 -12.84
C ASP A 102 -13.13 -8.81 -11.73
N LEU A 103 -12.59 -7.67 -11.32
CA LEU A 103 -11.61 -7.56 -10.24
C LEU A 103 -12.22 -7.91 -8.88
N LEU A 104 -13.45 -7.48 -8.61
CA LEU A 104 -14.18 -7.87 -7.40
C LEU A 104 -14.38 -9.38 -7.32
N LEU A 105 -14.86 -10.00 -8.40
CA LEU A 105 -15.04 -11.45 -8.46
C LEU A 105 -13.72 -12.18 -8.24
N PHE A 106 -12.64 -11.71 -8.88
CA PHE A 106 -11.30 -12.28 -8.70
C PHE A 106 -10.78 -12.17 -7.25
N CYS A 107 -10.99 -11.02 -6.59
CA CYS A 107 -10.54 -10.80 -5.21
C CYS A 107 -11.34 -11.58 -4.16
N PHE A 108 -12.64 -11.79 -4.38
CA PHE A 108 -13.49 -12.51 -3.43
C PHE A 108 -13.51 -14.03 -3.68
N ASP A 109 -13.46 -14.48 -4.93
CA ASP A 109 -13.44 -15.91 -5.26
C ASP A 109 -12.75 -16.19 -6.60
N SER A 110 -11.43 -16.44 -6.52
CA SER A 110 -10.63 -16.81 -7.68
C SER A 110 -11.05 -18.14 -8.33
N ASN A 111 -11.68 -19.05 -7.57
CA ASN A 111 -12.11 -20.35 -8.09
C ASN A 111 -13.44 -20.21 -8.85
N HIS A 112 -14.38 -19.42 -8.32
CA HIS A 112 -15.61 -19.06 -9.01
C HIS A 112 -15.33 -18.23 -10.28
N ALA A 113 -14.36 -17.32 -10.24
CA ALA A 113 -13.92 -16.58 -11.42
C ALA A 113 -13.42 -17.53 -12.53
N LYS A 114 -12.59 -18.53 -12.20
CA LYS A 114 -12.16 -19.56 -13.17
C LYS A 114 -13.34 -20.37 -13.71
N ALA A 115 -14.29 -20.73 -12.86
CA ALA A 115 -15.47 -21.50 -13.25
C ALA A 115 -16.39 -20.76 -14.24
N ILE A 116 -16.46 -19.43 -14.16
CA ILE A 116 -17.23 -18.57 -15.10
C ILE A 116 -16.44 -18.29 -16.40
N GLY A 117 -15.21 -18.81 -16.53
CA GLY A 117 -14.38 -18.63 -17.72
C GLY A 117 -13.58 -17.33 -17.76
N LEU A 118 -13.46 -16.61 -16.63
CA LEU A 118 -12.57 -15.46 -16.54
C LEU A 118 -11.11 -15.91 -16.51
N ASN A 119 -10.29 -15.29 -17.35
CA ASN A 119 -8.84 -15.50 -17.32
C ASN A 119 -8.23 -14.81 -16.09
N THR A 120 -8.20 -15.55 -14.97
CA THR A 120 -7.61 -15.08 -13.70
C THR A 120 -6.17 -14.61 -13.82
N GLN A 121 -5.39 -15.17 -14.74
CA GLN A 121 -4.01 -14.78 -14.96
C GLN A 121 -3.92 -13.40 -15.62
N PHE A 122 -4.80 -13.10 -16.57
CA PHE A 122 -4.91 -11.77 -17.17
C PHE A 122 -5.37 -10.71 -16.15
N MET A 123 -6.33 -11.06 -15.28
CA MET A 123 -6.77 -10.16 -14.19
C MET A 123 -5.65 -9.87 -13.19
N TYR A 124 -4.88 -10.89 -12.79
CA TYR A 124 -3.73 -10.74 -11.92
C TYR A 124 -2.69 -9.77 -12.51
N TYR A 125 -2.30 -9.97 -13.78
CA TYR A 125 -1.34 -9.08 -14.44
C TYR A 125 -1.90 -7.67 -14.66
N THR A 126 -3.21 -7.53 -14.93
CA THR A 126 -3.85 -6.21 -15.06
C THR A 126 -3.78 -5.44 -13.75
N LEU A 127 -4.17 -6.07 -12.64
CA LEU A 127 -4.11 -5.46 -11.30
C LEU A 127 -2.66 -5.08 -10.96
N LEU A 128 -1.71 -5.97 -11.23
CA LEU A 128 -0.31 -5.73 -10.97
C LEU A 128 0.27 -4.58 -11.81
N SER A 129 -0.13 -4.48 -13.07
CA SER A 129 0.33 -3.41 -13.97
C SER A 129 -0.21 -2.05 -13.56
N VAL A 130 -1.49 -1.97 -13.21
CA VAL A 130 -2.14 -0.75 -12.70
C VAL A 130 -1.51 -0.33 -11.37
N LEU A 131 -1.28 -1.28 -10.46
CA LEU A 131 -0.62 -1.03 -9.19
C LEU A 131 0.81 -0.51 -9.40
N ALA A 132 1.59 -1.17 -10.25
CA ALA A 132 2.96 -0.76 -10.56
C ALA A 132 3.00 0.63 -11.20
N LEU A 133 2.11 0.93 -12.15
CA LEU A 133 1.99 2.24 -12.77
C LEU A 133 1.69 3.32 -11.72
N THR A 134 0.71 3.08 -10.84
CA THR A 134 0.30 4.01 -9.77
C THR A 134 1.44 4.26 -8.79
N ILE A 135 2.13 3.22 -8.36
CA ILE A 135 3.25 3.34 -7.42
C ILE A 135 4.38 4.14 -8.07
N VAL A 136 4.78 3.81 -9.31
CA VAL A 136 5.89 4.48 -9.98
C VAL A 136 5.63 5.98 -10.15
N THR A 137 4.42 6.37 -10.55
CA THR A 137 4.08 7.81 -10.70
C THR A 137 3.98 8.52 -9.35
N ALA A 138 3.39 7.88 -8.34
CA ALA A 138 3.32 8.45 -7.01
C ALA A 138 4.70 8.59 -6.36
N LEU A 139 5.63 7.67 -6.63
CA LEU A 139 7.00 7.73 -6.09
C LEU A 139 7.77 8.96 -6.57
N GLN A 140 7.54 9.40 -7.81
CA GLN A 140 8.23 10.56 -8.38
C GLN A 140 7.80 11.86 -7.70
N THR A 141 6.53 11.99 -7.31
CA THR A 141 5.96 13.21 -6.75
C THR A 141 6.00 13.26 -5.22
N ALA A 142 5.65 12.15 -4.57
CA ALA A 142 5.43 12.10 -3.12
C ALA A 142 6.60 11.48 -2.33
N GLY A 143 7.43 10.64 -2.95
CA GLY A 143 8.52 9.90 -2.29
C GLY A 143 8.10 8.54 -1.71
N ILE A 144 9.09 7.68 -1.47
CA ILE A 144 8.84 6.25 -1.17
C ILE A 144 8.09 5.98 0.13
N ILE A 145 8.40 6.72 1.19
CA ILE A 145 7.82 6.48 2.51
C ILE A 145 6.33 6.82 2.51
N LEU A 146 5.98 7.99 1.95
CA LEU A 146 4.61 8.46 1.87
C LEU A 146 3.75 7.54 0.98
N VAL A 147 4.28 7.09 -0.16
CA VAL A 147 3.57 6.18 -1.07
C VAL A 147 3.26 4.84 -0.41
N ILE A 148 4.23 4.22 0.27
CA ILE A 148 4.01 2.92 0.92
C ILE A 148 2.96 3.06 2.04
N ALA A 149 3.04 4.12 2.84
CA ALA A 149 2.05 4.38 3.89
C ALA A 149 0.64 4.58 3.31
N MET A 150 0.52 5.40 2.26
CA MET A 150 -0.76 5.65 1.59
C MET A 150 -1.32 4.43 0.84
N LEU A 151 -0.47 3.50 0.44
CA LEU A 151 -0.91 2.29 -0.24
C LEU A 151 -1.53 1.27 0.75
N VAL A 152 -0.96 1.15 1.94
CA VAL A 152 -1.29 0.07 2.89
C VAL A 152 -2.24 0.51 4.01
N THR A 153 -1.94 1.64 4.66
CA THR A 153 -2.63 2.07 5.88
C THR A 153 -4.10 2.42 5.67
N PRO A 154 -4.52 3.21 4.66
CA PRO A 154 -5.93 3.59 4.50
C PRO A 154 -6.81 2.39 4.10
N GLY A 155 -6.24 1.42 3.36
CA GLY A 155 -6.89 0.15 3.09
C GLY A 155 -7.11 -0.67 4.37
N SER A 156 -6.15 -0.65 5.28
CA SER A 156 -6.25 -1.34 6.57
C SER A 156 -7.23 -0.65 7.52
N ILE A 157 -7.27 0.69 7.55
CA ILE A 157 -8.29 1.48 8.27
C ILE A 157 -9.69 1.11 7.77
N ALA A 158 -9.88 1.12 6.45
CA ALA A 158 -11.15 0.78 5.82
C ALA A 158 -11.60 -0.65 6.13
N TYR A 159 -10.67 -1.61 6.10
CA TYR A 159 -10.92 -3.01 6.41
C TYR A 159 -11.37 -3.22 7.86
N LEU A 160 -10.78 -2.48 8.81
CA LEU A 160 -11.17 -2.57 10.23
C LEU A 160 -12.57 -2.00 10.52
N LEU A 161 -13.03 -1.04 9.71
CA LEU A 161 -14.26 -0.28 9.96
C LEU A 161 -15.50 -0.83 9.23
N SER A 162 -15.34 -1.58 8.15
CA SER A 162 -16.46 -2.03 7.31
C SER A 162 -16.16 -3.35 6.61
N ASP A 163 -17.15 -4.24 6.48
CA ASP A 163 -17.04 -5.50 5.70
C ASP A 163 -17.49 -5.35 4.23
N ARG A 164 -18.12 -4.21 3.85
CA ARG A 164 -18.58 -3.97 2.48
C ARG A 164 -17.52 -3.26 1.65
N PHE A 165 -17.12 -3.85 0.52
CA PHE A 165 -16.08 -3.32 -0.38
C PHE A 165 -16.32 -1.86 -0.80
N ASP A 166 -17.56 -1.52 -1.18
CA ASP A 166 -17.88 -0.15 -1.61
C ASP A 166 -17.68 0.87 -0.50
N ARG A 167 -18.03 0.50 0.74
CA ARG A 167 -17.78 1.34 1.91
C ARG A 167 -16.29 1.38 2.24
N MET A 168 -15.56 0.26 2.09
CA MET A 168 -14.12 0.24 2.29
C MET A 168 -13.41 1.22 1.35
N LEU A 169 -13.76 1.24 0.06
CA LEU A 169 -13.18 2.19 -0.90
C LEU A 169 -13.43 3.65 -0.48
N ILE A 170 -14.66 3.99 -0.11
CA ILE A 170 -15.02 5.34 0.32
C ILE A 170 -14.26 5.74 1.59
N ILE A 171 -14.19 4.86 2.59
CA ILE A 171 -13.47 5.12 3.85
C ILE A 171 -11.97 5.27 3.60
N SER A 172 -11.39 4.43 2.73
CA SER A 172 -9.98 4.53 2.36
C SER A 172 -9.68 5.89 1.71
N VAL A 173 -10.49 6.31 0.74
CA VAL A 173 -10.31 7.61 0.07
C VAL A 173 -10.47 8.76 1.05
N ILE A 174 -11.53 8.75 1.88
CA ILE A 174 -11.77 9.83 2.85
C ILE A 174 -10.64 9.93 3.87
N SER A 175 -10.19 8.79 4.42
CA SER A 175 -9.09 8.78 5.39
C SER A 175 -7.77 9.24 4.79
N SER A 176 -7.45 8.83 3.56
CA SER A 176 -6.27 9.31 2.82
C SER A 176 -6.34 10.82 2.58
N VAL A 177 -7.44 11.33 2.03
CA VAL A 177 -7.61 12.76 1.71
C VAL A 177 -7.56 13.60 2.97
N PHE A 178 -8.29 13.18 4.02
CA PHE A 178 -8.26 13.85 5.31
C PHE A 178 -6.84 13.93 5.87
N SER A 179 -6.08 12.83 5.76
CA SER A 179 -4.72 12.79 6.26
C SER A 179 -3.75 13.66 5.47
N CYS A 180 -3.91 13.71 4.14
CA CYS A 180 -3.14 14.63 3.29
C CYS A 180 -3.39 16.08 3.66
N VAL A 181 -4.66 16.49 3.79
CA VAL A 181 -5.03 17.87 4.09
C VAL A 181 -4.56 18.27 5.49
N MET A 182 -4.89 17.48 6.50
CA MET A 182 -4.50 17.77 7.88
C MET A 182 -3.00 17.65 8.09
N GLY A 183 -2.35 16.64 7.52
CA GLY A 183 -0.90 16.46 7.61
C GLY A 183 -0.12 17.61 6.94
N THR A 184 -0.61 18.11 5.81
CA THR A 184 0.00 19.29 5.14
C THR A 184 -0.22 20.56 5.95
N TYR A 185 -1.42 20.77 6.51
CA TYR A 185 -1.69 21.93 7.37
C TYR A 185 -0.84 21.93 8.65
N LEU A 186 -0.65 20.75 9.25
CA LEU A 186 0.20 20.57 10.43
C LEU A 186 1.68 20.78 10.09
N SER A 187 2.11 20.33 8.91
CA SER A 187 3.45 20.56 8.37
C SER A 187 3.79 22.05 8.33
N TYR A 188 2.84 22.86 7.84
CA TYR A 188 2.99 24.32 7.74
C TYR A 188 3.15 25.03 9.09
N HIS A 189 2.46 24.55 10.14
CA HIS A 189 2.56 25.18 11.47
C HIS A 189 3.77 24.73 12.29
N LEU A 190 4.29 23.53 12.03
CA LEU A 190 5.35 22.92 12.82
C LEU A 190 6.72 22.94 12.13
N ASP A 191 6.81 23.44 10.88
CA ASP A 191 8.02 23.42 10.04
C ASP A 191 8.67 22.02 9.93
N ILE A 192 7.85 20.98 9.80
CA ILE A 192 8.27 19.57 9.67
C ILE A 192 8.19 19.14 8.20
N SER A 193 8.82 18.03 7.83
CA SER A 193 8.62 17.40 6.51
C SER A 193 7.15 17.03 6.27
N THR A 194 6.57 17.54 5.18
CA THR A 194 5.18 17.26 4.76
C THR A 194 4.90 15.77 4.54
N GLY A 195 5.86 15.04 3.96
CA GLY A 195 5.70 13.58 3.79
C GLY A 195 5.63 12.86 5.14
N GLY A 196 6.51 13.23 6.07
CA GLY A 196 6.53 12.66 7.42
C GLY A 196 5.28 12.97 8.23
N SER A 197 4.80 14.22 8.21
CA SER A 197 3.61 14.63 8.98
C SER A 197 2.35 13.88 8.54
N ILE A 198 2.16 13.68 7.23
CA ILE A 198 1.04 12.92 6.68
C ILE A 198 1.09 11.46 7.16
N VAL A 199 2.27 10.83 7.12
CA VAL A 199 2.44 9.43 7.56
C VAL A 199 2.18 9.26 9.05
N VAL A 200 2.68 10.17 9.88
CA VAL A 200 2.42 10.17 11.33
C VAL A 200 0.93 10.30 11.60
N LEU A 201 0.24 11.19 10.90
CA LEU A 201 -1.19 11.40 11.07
C LEU A 201 -2.02 10.20 10.58
N LEU A 202 -1.64 9.56 9.46
CA LEU A 202 -2.25 8.29 9.03
C LEU A 202 -2.06 7.18 10.06
N THR A 203 -0.85 7.08 10.62
CA THR A 203 -0.52 6.08 11.64
C THR A 203 -1.34 6.31 12.90
N PHE A 204 -1.48 7.58 13.31
CA PHE A 204 -2.35 7.95 14.42
C PHE A 204 -3.81 7.56 14.17
N LEU A 205 -4.36 7.89 13.00
CA LEU A 205 -5.72 7.50 12.62
C LEU A 205 -5.91 5.98 12.58
N PHE A 206 -4.90 5.24 12.13
CA PHE A 206 -4.91 3.78 12.15
C PHE A 206 -4.92 3.22 13.57
N LEU A 207 -4.09 3.75 14.47
CA LEU A 207 -4.08 3.35 15.89
C LEU A 207 -5.41 3.66 16.57
N VAL A 208 -5.97 4.85 16.36
CA VAL A 208 -7.30 5.21 16.87
C VAL A 208 -8.36 4.27 16.31
N THR A 209 -8.28 3.94 15.03
CA THR A 209 -9.20 3.00 14.38
C THR A 209 -9.09 1.60 15.00
N ILE A 210 -7.89 1.09 15.27
CA ILE A 210 -7.71 -0.20 15.96
C ILE A 210 -8.40 -0.21 17.32
N VAL A 211 -8.30 0.88 18.09
CA VAL A 211 -8.91 0.96 19.42
C VAL A 211 -10.44 1.01 19.32
N VAL A 212 -10.95 1.82 18.39
CA VAL A 212 -12.40 2.11 18.27
C VAL A 212 -13.14 1.08 17.39
N ALA A 213 -12.43 0.29 16.58
CA ALA A 213 -13.03 -0.59 15.57
C ALA A 213 -14.05 -1.56 16.21
N PRO A 214 -15.32 -1.53 15.75
CA PRO A 214 -16.41 -2.24 16.42
C PRO A 214 -16.37 -3.78 16.26
N LYS A 215 -15.61 -4.31 15.28
CA LYS A 215 -15.59 -5.75 14.95
C LYS A 215 -14.23 -6.44 15.16
N TYR A 216 -13.15 -5.69 14.97
CA TYR A 216 -11.76 -6.15 15.14
C TYR A 216 -10.99 -5.39 16.22
N GLY A 217 -11.63 -4.46 16.93
CA GLY A 217 -10.98 -3.68 17.96
C GLY A 217 -10.68 -4.51 19.20
N ILE A 218 -9.50 -4.28 19.75
CA ILE A 218 -8.97 -4.98 20.94
C ILE A 218 -9.98 -4.90 22.11
N LEU A 219 -10.74 -3.81 22.21
CA LEU A 219 -11.78 -3.59 23.23
C LEU A 219 -12.99 -4.53 23.11
N VAL A 220 -13.40 -4.90 21.89
CA VAL A 220 -14.54 -5.80 21.68
C VAL A 220 -14.13 -7.26 21.86
N GLN A 221 -12.89 -7.61 21.48
CA GLN A 221 -12.37 -8.96 21.63
C GLN A 221 -12.14 -9.35 23.10
N HIS A 222 -11.74 -8.39 23.96
CA HIS A 222 -11.66 -8.61 25.40
C HIS A 222 -13.03 -8.86 26.05
N ARG A 223 -14.09 -8.22 25.55
CA ARG A 223 -15.47 -8.44 26.02
C ARG A 223 -16.03 -9.81 25.60
N GLY A 224 -15.70 -10.29 24.39
CA GLY A 224 -16.12 -11.61 23.91
C GLY A 224 -15.47 -12.79 24.65
N ARG A 225 -14.18 -12.68 25.00
CA ARG A 225 -13.46 -13.73 25.76
C ARG A 225 -13.95 -13.85 27.20
N TYR A 226 -14.30 -12.74 27.85
CA TYR A 226 -14.90 -12.78 29.19
C TYR A 226 -16.29 -13.44 29.19
N SER A 227 -17.13 -13.13 28.19
CA SER A 227 -18.47 -13.72 28.10
C SER A 227 -18.44 -15.23 27.80
N GLN A 228 -17.47 -15.71 27.01
CA GLN A 228 -17.29 -17.15 26.78
C GLN A 228 -16.69 -17.89 27.97
N ALA A 229 -15.79 -17.26 28.75
CA ALA A 229 -15.24 -17.85 29.97
C ALA A 229 -16.35 -18.08 31.02
N VAL A 230 -17.22 -17.09 31.23
CA VAL A 230 -18.36 -17.18 32.16
C VAL A 230 -19.39 -18.23 31.71
N LEU A 231 -19.65 -18.36 30.41
CA LEU A 231 -20.58 -19.37 29.87
C LEU A 231 -20.03 -20.80 29.97
N ASN A 232 -18.70 -20.99 29.91
CA ASN A 232 -18.07 -22.29 30.13
C ASN A 232 -18.02 -22.68 31.61
N GLU A 233 -17.83 -21.72 32.52
CA GLU A 233 -17.97 -21.97 33.97
C GLU A 233 -19.40 -22.39 34.32
N ALA A 234 -20.42 -21.71 33.78
CA ALA A 234 -21.83 -22.07 34.03
C ALA A 234 -22.21 -23.46 33.49
N LYS A 235 -21.63 -23.91 32.37
CA LYS A 235 -21.85 -25.26 31.83
C LYS A 235 -21.07 -26.36 32.56
N GLY A 236 -20.04 -26.01 33.33
CA GLY A 236 -19.25 -26.96 34.11
C GLY A 236 -19.92 -27.40 35.41
N THR A 237 -20.88 -26.62 35.92
CA THR A 237 -21.61 -26.88 37.17
C THR A 237 -22.83 -27.79 37.03
N ASP A 238 -23.31 -28.06 35.81
CA ASP A 238 -24.50 -28.88 35.57
C ASP A 238 -24.19 -30.39 35.35
N ASN A 239 -22.91 -30.80 35.49
CA ASN A 239 -22.45 -32.18 35.29
C ASN A 239 -22.08 -32.92 36.60
N PHE A 240 -22.64 -32.50 37.75
CA PHE A 240 -22.50 -33.20 39.03
C PHE A 240 -23.87 -33.61 39.59
#